data_AF-A0A7R8UNF4-F1
#
_entry.id   AF-A0A7R8UNF4-F1
#
_cell.length_a   1.000
_cell.length_b   1.000
_cell.length_c   1.000
_cell.angle_alpha   90.00
_cell.angle_beta   90.00
_cell.angle_gamma   90.00
#
_symmetry.space_group_name_H-M   'P 1'
#
loop_
_entity.id
_entity.type
_entity.pdbx_description
1 polymer ?
#
loop_
_entity_poly.entity_id
_entity_poly.type
_entity_poly.pdbx_seq_one_letter_code
_entity_poly.pdbx_strand_id
1 'polypeptide(L)'
;MDSDDVYRYLGILQATTPAVAIIKSQLLGEFELRLDLVLKTELYGKNKIMAINTFAIPVLLYTFGVIQWSNTDLEAVNRRVRVVLANNNMHSRAAEKLRITIPRHQGGRGVLDLKTLHYNQVHSLREFFYEKQSSSQIHQATVMADNKLSPLNLRSREWDPMSNVTSVQQKINMWKEKPIHGGHIKNLLLSGIDIEASNKWLTNGVLFYGTEAFLTSI
;
A
#
# COMPACT_ATOMS: atom_id res chain seq x y z
N MET A 1 -37.22 20.13 5.60
CA MET A 1 -35.85 19.66 5.89
C MET A 1 -35.33 19.14 4.57
N ASP A 2 -34.37 19.85 3.98
CA ASP A 2 -33.83 19.48 2.67
C ASP A 2 -33.21 18.08 2.72
N SER A 3 -33.60 17.25 1.76
CA SER A 3 -33.23 15.84 1.66
C SER A 3 -31.79 15.59 1.17
N ASP A 4 -31.00 16.64 1.00
CA ASP A 4 -29.69 16.60 0.34
C ASP A 4 -28.49 16.81 1.29
N ASP A 5 -28.72 17.08 2.58
CA ASP A 5 -27.63 17.26 3.55
C ASP A 5 -27.11 15.91 4.08
N VAL A 6 -26.26 15.27 3.27
CA VAL A 6 -25.49 14.10 3.72
C VAL A 6 -24.49 14.54 4.80
N TYR A 7 -24.71 14.08 6.03
CA TYR A 7 -23.88 14.41 7.19
C TYR A 7 -22.43 13.92 7.01
N ARG A 8 -21.45 14.78 7.33
CA ARG A 8 -20.03 14.44 7.27
C ARG A 8 -19.46 14.23 8.67
N TYR A 9 -18.98 13.03 8.95
CA TYR A 9 -18.33 12.68 10.21
C TYR A 9 -16.87 12.29 9.98
N LEU A 10 -15.94 12.97 10.65
CA LEU A 10 -14.49 12.73 10.55
C LEU A 10 -13.97 12.67 9.08
N GLY A 11 -14.52 13.52 8.21
CA GLY A 11 -14.16 13.58 6.80
C GLY A 11 -14.80 12.50 5.91
N ILE A 12 -15.66 11.63 6.46
CA ILE A 12 -16.41 10.61 5.71
C ILE A 12 -17.88 11.02 5.67
N LEU A 13 -18.50 10.93 4.49
CA LEU A 13 -19.94 11.15 4.36
C LEU A 13 -20.70 9.94 4.94
N GLN A 14 -21.56 10.17 5.93
CA GLN A 14 -22.46 9.16 6.47
C GLN A 14 -23.69 9.09 5.58
N ALA A 15 -23.69 8.15 4.64
CA ALA A 15 -24.86 7.92 3.80
C ALA A 15 -25.01 6.46 3.37
N THR A 16 -26.20 6.14 2.86
CA THR A 16 -26.63 4.86 2.29
C THR A 16 -25.63 4.31 1.27
N THR A 17 -25.66 3.01 0.97
CA THR A 17 -24.75 2.27 0.06
C THR A 17 -24.27 3.02 -1.20
N PRO A 18 -25.09 3.81 -1.92
CA PRO A 18 -24.65 4.61 -3.08
C PRO A 18 -23.56 5.65 -2.75
N ALA A 19 -23.51 6.18 -1.52
CA ALA A 19 -22.55 7.18 -1.11
C ALA A 19 -21.13 6.63 -0.91
N VAL A 20 -20.97 5.33 -0.67
CA VAL A 20 -19.65 4.70 -0.51
C VAL A 20 -18.81 4.84 -1.79
N ALA A 21 -19.44 4.72 -2.96
CA ALA A 21 -18.76 4.92 -4.24
C ALA A 21 -18.27 6.36 -4.43
N ILE A 22 -19.09 7.35 -4.04
CA ILE A 22 -18.75 8.77 -4.10
C ILE A 22 -17.56 9.06 -3.17
N ILE A 23 -17.59 8.54 -1.95
CA ILE A 23 -16.51 8.71 -0.97
C ILE A 23 -15.21 8.09 -1.50
N LYS A 24 -15.26 6.86 -2.03
CA LYS A 24 -14.08 6.23 -2.66
C LYS A 24 -13.53 7.10 -3.79
N SER A 25 -14.38 7.64 -4.66
CA SER A 25 -13.95 8.51 -5.75
C SER A 25 -13.27 9.79 -5.24
N GLN A 26 -13.81 10.44 -4.20
CA GLN A 26 -13.22 11.62 -3.60
C GLN A 26 -11.85 11.32 -2.95
N LEU A 27 -11.75 10.22 -2.21
CA LEU A 27 -10.50 9.77 -1.59
C LEU A 27 -9.43 9.44 -2.63
N LEU A 28 -9.83 8.79 -3.73
CA LEU A 28 -8.92 8.49 -4.84
C LEU A 28 -8.48 9.77 -5.56
N GLY A 29 -9.38 10.74 -5.74
CA GLY A 29 -9.03 12.06 -6.27
C GLY A 29 -7.99 12.76 -5.41
N GLU A 30 -8.19 12.82 -4.09
CA GLU A 30 -7.24 13.41 -3.14
C GLU A 30 -5.90 12.65 -3.13
N PHE A 31 -5.93 11.31 -3.17
CA PHE A 31 -4.74 10.47 -3.27
C PHE A 31 -3.95 10.78 -4.55
N GLU A 32 -4.61 10.87 -5.70
CA GLU A 32 -3.99 11.21 -6.99
C GLU A 32 -3.40 12.62 -6.98
N LEU A 33 -4.12 13.60 -6.44
CA LEU A 33 -3.62 14.97 -6.29
C LEU A 33 -2.34 15.01 -5.47
N ARG A 34 -2.30 14.32 -4.32
CA ARG A 34 -1.09 14.25 -3.48
C ARG A 34 0.06 13.52 -4.17
N LEU A 35 -0.24 12.45 -4.89
CA LEU A 35 0.74 11.72 -5.67
C LEU A 35 1.38 12.65 -6.72
N ASP A 36 0.57 13.37 -7.49
CA ASP A 36 1.05 14.31 -8.50
C ASP A 36 1.87 15.47 -7.90
N LEU A 37 1.47 16.00 -6.74
CA LEU A 37 2.22 17.02 -6.02
C LEU A 37 3.62 16.51 -5.64
N VAL A 38 3.72 15.30 -5.10
CA VAL A 38 5.02 14.69 -4.75
C VAL A 38 5.88 14.49 -6.01
N LEU A 39 5.27 14.10 -7.12
CA LEU A 39 5.98 13.84 -8.37
C LEU A 39 6.52 15.12 -9.02
N LYS A 40 5.86 16.26 -8.83
CA LYS A 40 6.32 17.58 -9.29
C LYS A 40 7.49 18.16 -8.48
N THR A 41 7.77 17.65 -7.29
CA THR A 41 8.90 18.14 -6.49
C THR A 41 10.27 17.79 -7.10
N GLU A 42 11.32 18.51 -6.78
CA GLU A 42 12.71 18.17 -7.19
C GLU A 42 13.42 17.23 -6.20
N LEU A 43 12.66 16.41 -5.47
CA LEU A 43 13.21 15.48 -4.49
C LEU A 43 13.96 14.30 -5.16
N TYR A 44 15.01 13.82 -4.50
CA TYR A 44 15.71 12.59 -4.89
C TYR A 44 14.79 11.35 -4.84
N GLY A 45 15.17 10.28 -5.54
CA GLY A 45 14.35 9.08 -5.69
C GLY A 45 13.88 8.50 -4.36
N LYS A 46 14.79 8.32 -3.39
CA LYS A 46 14.46 7.90 -2.02
C LYS A 46 13.42 8.82 -1.36
N ASN A 47 13.65 10.13 -1.42
CA ASN A 47 12.83 11.11 -0.73
C ASN A 47 11.43 11.22 -1.35
N LYS A 48 11.30 11.07 -2.68
CA LYS A 48 10.00 10.97 -3.35
C LYS A 48 9.22 9.75 -2.87
N ILE A 49 9.85 8.57 -2.82
CA ILE A 49 9.15 7.37 -2.31
C ILE A 49 8.74 7.54 -0.85
N MET A 50 9.62 8.11 -0.03
CA MET A 50 9.30 8.43 1.37
C MET A 50 8.10 9.39 1.47
N ALA A 51 8.05 10.42 0.62
CA ALA A 51 6.94 11.35 0.54
C ALA A 51 5.64 10.67 0.08
N ILE A 52 5.69 9.78 -0.92
CA ILE A 52 4.52 8.99 -1.33
C ILE A 52 3.98 8.18 -0.13
N ASN A 53 4.88 7.46 0.56
CA ASN A 53 4.50 6.61 1.68
C ASN A 53 3.96 7.40 2.89
N THR A 54 4.43 8.62 3.11
CA THR A 54 4.12 9.41 4.32
C THR A 54 3.03 10.46 4.08
N PHE A 55 2.80 10.89 2.83
CA PHE A 55 1.85 11.98 2.51
C PHE A 55 0.67 11.52 1.67
N ALA A 56 0.90 10.72 0.63
CA ALA A 56 -0.16 10.27 -0.27
C ALA A 56 -0.89 9.05 0.30
N ILE A 57 -0.17 7.99 0.67
CA ILE A 57 -0.76 6.73 1.15
C ILE A 57 -1.67 6.90 2.39
N PRO A 58 -1.35 7.75 3.38
CA PRO A 58 -2.20 7.90 4.56
C PRO A 58 -3.62 8.42 4.28
N VAL A 59 -3.88 9.02 3.10
CA VAL A 59 -5.24 9.39 2.66
C VAL A 59 -6.17 8.19 2.67
N LEU A 60 -5.65 7.00 2.31
CA LEU A 60 -6.45 5.78 2.25
C LEU A 60 -6.39 4.98 3.55
N LEU A 61 -5.30 5.10 4.31
CA LEU A 61 -5.01 4.25 5.47
C LEU A 61 -6.12 4.24 6.53
N TYR A 62 -6.62 5.41 6.93
CA TYR A 62 -7.65 5.51 7.96
C TYR A 62 -9.00 4.93 7.50
N THR A 63 -9.19 4.78 6.20
CA THR A 63 -10.45 4.30 5.61
C THR A 63 -10.53 2.78 5.57
N PHE A 64 -9.41 2.06 5.68
CA PHE A 64 -9.37 0.60 5.58
C PHE A 64 -10.16 -0.12 6.68
N GLY A 65 -10.28 0.48 7.86
CA GLY A 65 -11.10 -0.06 8.95
C GLY A 65 -12.59 0.30 8.89
N VAL A 66 -12.97 1.22 8.01
CA VAL A 66 -14.32 1.83 7.98
C VAL A 66 -15.05 1.50 6.69
N ILE A 67 -14.38 1.62 5.55
CA ILE A 67 -14.94 1.41 4.21
C ILE A 67 -14.56 0.01 3.72
N GLN A 68 -15.52 -0.68 3.11
CA GLN A 68 -15.28 -1.98 2.48
C GLN A 68 -14.48 -1.80 1.17
N TRP A 69 -13.19 -2.11 1.21
CA TRP A 69 -12.32 -2.13 0.03
C TRP A 69 -12.27 -3.53 -0.58
N SER A 70 -12.61 -3.63 -1.87
CA SER A 70 -12.47 -4.91 -2.57
C SER A 70 -11.03 -5.12 -3.03
N ASN A 71 -10.64 -6.38 -3.24
CA ASN A 71 -9.33 -6.72 -3.82
C ASN A 71 -9.10 -6.06 -5.18
N THR A 72 -10.17 -5.95 -5.98
CA THR A 72 -10.16 -5.24 -7.26
C THR A 72 -9.91 -3.75 -7.10
N ASP A 73 -10.51 -3.11 -6.09
CA ASP A 73 -10.25 -1.69 -5.81
C ASP A 73 -8.79 -1.47 -5.44
N LEU A 74 -8.26 -2.26 -4.49
CA LEU A 74 -6.88 -2.14 -4.02
C LEU A 74 -5.86 -2.38 -5.14
N GLU A 75 -6.08 -3.39 -5.99
CA GLU A 75 -5.20 -3.63 -7.14
C GLU A 75 -5.33 -2.53 -8.21
N ALA A 76 -6.51 -1.93 -8.39
CA ALA A 76 -6.68 -0.79 -9.28
C ALA A 76 -5.84 0.41 -8.83
N VAL A 77 -5.83 0.73 -7.53
CA VAL A 77 -4.99 1.81 -6.99
C VAL A 77 -3.51 1.47 -7.12
N ASN A 78 -3.11 0.25 -6.77
CA ASN A 78 -1.72 -0.21 -6.97
C ASN A 78 -1.30 -0.09 -8.45
N ARG A 79 -2.16 -0.51 -9.39
CA ARG A 79 -1.91 -0.37 -10.83
C ARG A 79 -1.76 1.10 -11.22
N ARG A 80 -2.61 1.99 -10.70
CA ARG A 80 -2.54 3.43 -10.95
C ARG A 80 -1.21 4.01 -10.48
N VAL A 81 -0.76 3.66 -9.27
CA VAL A 81 0.56 4.04 -8.75
C VAL A 81 1.67 3.58 -9.69
N ARG A 82 1.65 2.32 -10.15
CA ARG A 82 2.64 1.79 -11.10
C ARG A 82 2.67 2.58 -12.41
N VAL A 83 1.50 2.91 -12.96
CA VAL A 83 1.38 3.70 -14.21
C VAL A 83 1.94 5.11 -14.02
N VAL A 84 1.56 5.77 -12.93
CA VAL A 84 2.01 7.13 -12.61
C VAL A 84 3.53 7.18 -12.42
N LEU A 85 4.12 6.23 -11.68
CA LEU A 85 5.57 6.12 -11.51
C LEU A 85 6.30 5.87 -12.84
N ALA A 86 5.72 5.05 -13.72
CA ALA A 86 6.30 4.77 -15.03
C ALA A 86 6.25 5.99 -15.95
N ASN A 87 5.16 6.75 -15.94
CA ASN A 87 5.01 7.96 -16.76
C ASN A 87 5.95 9.09 -16.32
N ASN A 88 6.27 9.15 -15.03
CA ASN A 88 7.20 10.13 -14.47
C ASN A 88 8.66 9.63 -14.42
N ASN A 89 9.02 8.59 -15.18
CA ASN A 89 10.39 8.04 -15.24
C ASN A 89 10.98 7.63 -13.87
N MET A 90 10.15 7.32 -12.88
CA MET A 90 10.62 6.81 -11.57
C MET A 90 10.85 5.30 -11.56
N HIS A 91 10.20 4.60 -12.49
CA HIS A 91 10.38 3.18 -12.72
C HIS A 91 10.32 2.92 -14.22
N SER A 92 11.31 2.20 -14.75
CA SER A 92 11.31 1.87 -16.17
C SER A 92 10.16 0.92 -16.50
N ARG A 93 9.49 1.12 -17.64
CA ARG A 93 8.46 0.20 -18.14
C ARG A 93 9.00 -1.19 -18.47
N ALA A 94 10.30 -1.28 -18.74
CA ALA A 94 11.00 -2.53 -19.00
C ALA A 94 11.41 -3.27 -17.72
N ALA A 95 11.35 -2.63 -16.55
CA ALA A 95 11.74 -3.23 -15.29
C ALA A 95 10.61 -4.08 -14.68
N GLU A 96 10.99 -5.03 -13.82
CA GLU A 96 10.02 -5.87 -13.11
C GLU A 96 9.16 -5.07 -12.13
N LYS A 97 7.83 -5.23 -12.25
CA LYS A 97 6.82 -4.50 -11.47
C LYS A 97 6.91 -4.80 -9.98
N LEU A 98 7.27 -6.04 -9.61
CA LEU A 98 7.42 -6.45 -8.20
C LEU A 98 8.40 -5.57 -7.44
N ARG A 99 9.46 -5.08 -8.12
CA ARG A 99 10.48 -4.21 -7.52
C ARG A 99 9.90 -2.92 -6.96
N ILE A 100 8.77 -2.42 -7.48
CA ILE A 100 8.14 -1.19 -6.97
C ILE A 100 7.82 -1.33 -5.47
N THR A 101 7.35 -2.51 -5.06
CA THR A 101 6.92 -2.78 -3.67
C THR A 101 7.98 -3.45 -2.80
N ILE A 102 9.04 -4.00 -3.40
CA ILE A 102 10.16 -4.58 -2.65
C ILE A 102 10.93 -3.44 -1.96
N PRO A 103 11.39 -3.60 -0.71
CA PRO A 103 12.19 -2.59 -0.01
C PRO A 103 13.48 -2.22 -0.73
N ARG A 104 13.94 -0.97 -0.52
CA ARG A 104 15.16 -0.44 -1.16
C ARG A 104 16.44 -1.19 -0.79
N HIS A 105 16.56 -1.62 0.47
CA HIS A 105 17.70 -2.40 0.94
C HIS A 105 17.78 -3.81 0.31
N GLN A 106 16.69 -4.28 -0.32
CA GLN A 106 16.63 -5.56 -1.05
C GLN A 106 16.58 -5.35 -2.59
N GLY A 107 16.95 -4.17 -3.08
CA GLY A 107 17.03 -3.88 -4.52
C GLY A 107 15.72 -3.42 -5.17
N GLY A 108 14.67 -3.13 -4.39
CA GLY A 108 13.42 -2.56 -4.87
C GLY A 108 13.33 -1.03 -4.76
N ARG A 109 12.13 -0.48 -4.91
CA ARG A 109 11.83 0.96 -4.77
C ARG A 109 11.25 1.32 -3.42
N GLY A 110 10.58 0.39 -2.75
CA GLY A 110 10.03 0.56 -1.39
C GLY A 110 8.72 1.35 -1.31
N VAL A 111 7.90 1.36 -2.37
CA VAL A 111 6.53 1.89 -2.29
C VAL A 111 5.69 0.90 -1.49
N LEU A 112 4.88 1.39 -0.54
CA LEU A 112 4.01 0.50 0.22
C LEU A 112 2.92 -0.10 -0.68
N ASP A 113 2.74 -1.40 -0.58
CA ASP A 113 1.67 -2.12 -1.28
C ASP A 113 0.35 -1.89 -0.54
N LEU A 114 -0.62 -1.25 -1.20
CA LEU A 114 -1.91 -0.91 -0.58
C LEU A 114 -2.70 -2.15 -0.16
N LYS A 115 -2.54 -3.27 -0.88
CA LYS A 115 -3.20 -4.53 -0.52
C LYS A 115 -2.64 -5.07 0.79
N THR A 116 -1.31 -5.13 0.91
CA THR A 116 -0.63 -5.53 2.16
C THR A 116 -1.00 -4.58 3.29
N LEU A 117 -0.98 -3.26 3.04
CA LEU A 117 -1.28 -2.25 4.06
C LEU A 117 -2.72 -2.36 4.57
N HIS A 118 -3.69 -2.60 3.68
CA HIS A 118 -5.08 -2.84 4.03
C HIS A 118 -5.23 -4.06 4.96
N TYR A 119 -4.65 -5.21 4.58
CA TYR A 119 -4.76 -6.42 5.40
C TYR A 119 -4.08 -6.28 6.75
N ASN A 120 -2.89 -5.65 6.80
CA ASN A 120 -2.21 -5.36 8.05
C ASN A 120 -3.06 -4.46 8.95
N GLN A 121 -3.65 -3.39 8.39
CA GLN A 121 -4.49 -2.46 9.16
C GLN A 121 -5.73 -3.16 9.72
N VAL A 122 -6.39 -3.99 8.90
CA VAL A 122 -7.55 -4.78 9.34
C VAL A 122 -7.14 -5.76 10.43
N HIS A 123 -6.00 -6.46 10.28
CA HIS A 123 -5.48 -7.36 11.30
C HIS A 123 -5.24 -6.67 12.64
N SER A 124 -4.46 -5.58 12.65
CA SER A 124 -4.15 -4.83 13.88
C SER A 124 -5.39 -4.25 14.55
N LEU A 125 -6.37 -3.76 13.79
CA LEU A 125 -7.64 -3.29 14.35
C LEU A 125 -8.41 -4.44 15.01
N ARG A 126 -8.44 -5.62 14.39
CA ARG A 126 -9.10 -6.79 14.97
C ARG A 126 -8.44 -7.24 16.27
N GLU A 127 -7.11 -7.33 16.28
CA GLU A 127 -6.34 -7.65 17.50
C GLU A 127 -6.68 -6.68 18.63
N PHE A 128 -6.71 -5.37 18.35
CA PHE A 128 -7.11 -4.36 19.32
C PHE A 128 -8.51 -4.63 19.92
N PHE A 129 -9.51 -4.93 19.08
CA PHE A 129 -10.87 -5.23 19.57
C PHE A 129 -10.91 -6.52 20.40
N TYR A 130 -10.16 -7.55 20.02
CA TYR A 130 -10.09 -8.82 20.76
C TYR A 130 -9.39 -8.66 22.11
N GLU A 131 -8.32 -7.88 22.18
CA GLU A 131 -7.65 -7.55 23.44
C GLU A 131 -8.58 -6.74 24.36
N LYS A 132 -9.25 -5.71 23.82
CA LYS A 132 -10.09 -4.81 24.61
C LYS A 132 -11.41 -5.44 25.05
N GLN A 133 -11.91 -6.46 24.36
CA GLN A 133 -13.11 -7.21 24.74
C GLN A 133 -13.03 -7.75 26.18
N SER A 134 -11.85 -8.13 26.67
CA SER A 134 -11.65 -8.62 28.05
C SER A 134 -11.79 -7.52 29.11
N SER A 135 -11.61 -6.26 28.73
CA SER A 135 -11.59 -5.09 29.63
C SER A 135 -12.82 -4.20 29.52
N SER A 136 -13.58 -4.27 28.42
CA SER A 136 -14.68 -3.35 28.13
C SER A 136 -15.89 -4.06 27.54
N GLN A 137 -17.04 -3.86 28.20
CA GLN A 137 -18.34 -4.37 27.77
C GLN A 137 -18.75 -3.85 26.37
N ILE A 138 -18.42 -2.60 26.04
CA ILE A 138 -18.72 -2.02 24.71
C ILE A 138 -17.94 -2.76 23.62
N HIS A 139 -16.65 -3.04 23.84
CA HIS A 139 -15.84 -3.79 22.87
C HIS A 139 -16.33 -5.23 22.73
N GLN A 140 -16.74 -5.86 23.84
CA GLN A 140 -17.36 -7.19 23.82
C GLN A 140 -18.65 -7.21 22.99
N ALA A 141 -19.56 -6.27 23.23
CA ALA A 141 -20.81 -6.15 22.49
C ALA A 141 -20.55 -5.88 20.99
N THR A 142 -19.56 -5.03 20.69
CA THR A 142 -19.17 -4.71 19.30
C THR A 142 -18.66 -5.95 18.56
N VAL A 143 -17.77 -6.74 19.18
CA VAL A 143 -17.25 -7.98 18.59
C VAL A 143 -18.37 -9.00 18.32
N MET A 144 -19.34 -9.11 19.24
CA MET A 144 -20.49 -10.02 19.07
C MET A 144 -21.48 -9.56 17.99
N ALA A 145 -21.67 -8.25 17.87
CA ALA A 145 -22.61 -7.64 16.93
C ALA A 145 -22.08 -7.59 15.48
N ASP A 146 -20.77 -7.42 15.29
CA ASP A 146 -20.16 -7.28 13.96
C ASP A 146 -20.06 -8.61 13.21
N ASN A 147 -21.18 -9.00 12.60
CA ASN A 147 -21.29 -10.11 11.65
C ASN A 147 -21.30 -9.56 10.22
N LYS A 148 -20.13 -9.30 9.66
CA LYS A 148 -19.94 -8.68 8.33
C LYS A 148 -20.59 -7.30 8.18
N LEU A 149 -20.76 -6.56 9.27
CA LEU A 149 -21.27 -5.17 9.23
C LEU A 149 -20.13 -4.21 8.89
N SER A 150 -18.94 -4.47 9.43
CA SER A 150 -17.73 -3.72 9.16
C SER A 150 -16.72 -4.50 8.30
N PRO A 151 -15.70 -3.84 7.73
CA PRO A 151 -14.57 -4.53 7.08
C PRO A 151 -13.79 -5.46 8.00
N LEU A 152 -13.92 -5.29 9.32
CA LEU A 152 -13.19 -6.08 10.32
C LEU A 152 -13.82 -7.46 10.56
N ASN A 153 -15.13 -7.61 10.32
CA ASN A 153 -15.87 -8.86 10.51
C ASN A 153 -15.52 -9.56 11.83
N LEU A 154 -15.61 -8.82 12.94
CA LEU A 154 -15.01 -9.20 14.24
C LEU A 154 -15.54 -10.52 14.79
N ARG A 155 -16.79 -10.89 14.49
CA ARG A 155 -17.40 -12.14 14.96
C ARG A 155 -16.71 -13.39 14.40
N SER A 156 -16.15 -13.30 13.19
CA SER A 156 -15.48 -14.43 12.54
C SER A 156 -14.00 -14.50 12.95
N ARG A 157 -13.72 -15.19 14.06
CA ARG A 157 -12.34 -15.34 14.56
C ARG A 157 -11.43 -16.17 13.63
N GLU A 158 -12.00 -17.09 12.87
CA GLU A 158 -11.28 -17.97 11.94
C GLU A 158 -10.79 -17.25 10.68
N TRP A 159 -11.39 -16.11 10.33
CA TRP A 159 -10.95 -15.35 9.17
C TRP A 159 -9.57 -14.75 9.46
N ASP A 160 -8.56 -15.05 8.64
CA ASP A 160 -7.25 -14.43 8.72
C ASP A 160 -7.01 -13.50 7.51
N PRO A 161 -6.97 -12.17 7.69
CA PRO A 161 -6.66 -11.23 6.61
C PRO A 161 -5.22 -11.40 6.09
N MET A 162 -4.28 -11.84 6.93
CA MET A 162 -2.86 -11.96 6.58
C MET A 162 -2.58 -13.08 5.59
N SER A 163 -3.44 -14.11 5.54
CA SER A 163 -3.38 -15.19 4.53
C SER A 163 -3.34 -14.69 3.07
N ASN A 164 -3.86 -13.50 2.79
CA ASN A 164 -3.91 -12.90 1.46
C ASN A 164 -2.70 -11.99 1.14
N VAL A 165 -1.79 -11.82 2.09
CA VAL A 165 -0.61 -10.95 1.95
C VAL A 165 0.54 -11.73 1.30
N THR A 166 1.03 -11.21 0.18
CA THR A 166 2.27 -11.72 -0.42
C THR A 166 3.47 -11.15 0.32
N SER A 167 4.25 -12.01 0.96
CA SER A 167 5.44 -11.60 1.71
C SER A 167 6.52 -11.04 0.79
N VAL A 168 7.41 -10.22 1.35
CA VAL A 168 8.53 -9.67 0.58
C VAL A 168 9.41 -10.79 0.02
N GLN A 169 9.63 -11.87 0.78
CA GLN A 169 10.40 -13.03 0.32
C GLN A 169 9.72 -13.75 -0.85
N GLN A 170 8.39 -13.90 -0.81
CA GLN A 170 7.64 -14.46 -1.93
C GLN A 170 7.79 -13.58 -3.18
N LYS A 171 7.71 -12.25 -3.03
CA LYS A 171 7.94 -11.30 -4.15
C LYS A 171 9.36 -11.42 -4.71
N ILE A 172 10.37 -11.56 -3.86
CA ILE A 172 11.77 -11.79 -4.27
C ILE A 172 11.90 -13.09 -5.05
N ASN A 173 11.32 -14.19 -4.55
CA ASN A 173 11.37 -15.49 -5.23
C ASN A 173 10.69 -15.40 -6.60
N MET A 174 9.51 -14.77 -6.69
CA MET A 174 8.82 -14.54 -7.96
C MET A 174 9.65 -13.72 -8.95
N TRP A 175 10.38 -12.70 -8.46
CA TRP A 175 11.29 -11.91 -9.29
C TRP A 175 12.50 -12.73 -9.75
N LYS A 176 13.06 -13.55 -8.86
CA LYS A 176 14.20 -14.43 -9.15
C LYS A 176 13.88 -15.42 -10.28
N GLU A 177 12.67 -15.96 -10.32
CA GLU A 177 12.26 -16.91 -11.36
C GLU A 177 12.04 -16.27 -12.74
N LYS A 178 12.06 -14.93 -12.86
CA LYS A 178 11.89 -14.27 -14.16
C LYS A 178 13.13 -14.49 -15.06
N PRO A 179 12.96 -14.97 -16.30
CA PRO A 179 14.09 -15.22 -17.21
C PRO A 179 14.91 -13.96 -17.53
N ILE A 180 14.23 -12.84 -17.80
CA ILE A 180 14.87 -11.57 -18.20
C ILE A 180 15.23 -10.75 -16.95
N HIS A 181 14.23 -10.46 -16.11
CA HIS A 181 14.40 -9.54 -14.99
C HIS A 181 15.10 -10.14 -13.77
N GLY A 182 15.17 -11.47 -13.66
CA GLY A 182 15.66 -12.18 -12.47
C GLY A 182 17.18 -12.19 -12.32
N GLY A 183 17.95 -11.84 -13.37
CA GLY A 183 19.41 -11.89 -13.33
C GLY A 183 20.02 -11.03 -12.23
N HIS A 184 19.49 -9.83 -12.01
CA HIS A 184 20.01 -8.92 -10.98
C HIS A 184 19.85 -9.50 -9.57
N ILE A 185 18.65 -10.01 -9.22
CA ILE A 185 18.41 -10.57 -7.89
C ILE A 185 19.14 -11.91 -7.70
N LYS A 186 19.31 -12.72 -8.76
CA LYS A 186 20.14 -13.93 -8.70
C LYS A 186 21.58 -13.61 -8.32
N ASN A 187 22.15 -12.56 -8.92
CA ASN A 187 23.50 -12.10 -8.59
C ASN A 187 23.57 -11.58 -7.15
N LEU A 188 22.60 -10.79 -6.69
CA LEU A 188 22.57 -10.31 -5.30
C LEU A 188 22.49 -11.43 -4.26
N LEU A 189 21.90 -12.58 -4.60
CA LEU A 189 21.71 -13.72 -3.70
C LEU A 189 22.85 -14.75 -3.74
N LEU A 190 23.95 -14.49 -4.44
CA LEU A 190 25.12 -15.38 -4.44
C LEU A 190 25.82 -15.36 -3.07
N SER A 191 26.46 -16.47 -2.72
CA SER A 191 27.23 -16.60 -1.48
C SER A 191 28.37 -15.57 -1.44
N GLY A 192 28.54 -14.92 -0.28
CA GLY A 192 29.60 -13.92 -0.07
C GLY A 192 29.26 -12.51 -0.54
N ILE A 193 28.06 -12.27 -1.08
CA ILE A 193 27.61 -10.92 -1.46
C ILE A 193 26.76 -10.31 -0.33
N ASP A 194 27.16 -9.12 0.10
CA ASP A 194 26.37 -8.29 0.99
C ASP A 194 25.30 -7.53 0.18
N ILE A 195 24.04 -7.95 0.36
CA ILE A 195 22.87 -7.40 -0.32
C ILE A 195 22.68 -5.91 0.03
N GLU A 196 22.87 -5.55 1.29
CA GLU A 196 22.63 -4.19 1.76
C GLU A 196 23.71 -3.24 1.24
N ALA A 197 24.99 -3.66 1.32
CA ALA A 197 26.10 -2.90 0.75
C ALA A 197 25.94 -2.73 -0.77
N SER A 198 25.54 -3.80 -1.48
CA SER A 198 25.31 -3.76 -2.93
C SER A 198 24.17 -2.81 -3.34
N ASN A 199 23.16 -2.65 -2.46
CA ASN A 199 22.02 -1.76 -2.69
C ASN A 199 22.14 -0.41 -1.99
N LYS A 200 23.31 -0.07 -1.42
CA LYS A 200 23.51 1.16 -0.65
C LYS A 200 23.23 2.43 -1.45
N TRP A 201 23.45 2.39 -2.77
CA TRP A 201 23.11 3.49 -3.67
C TRP A 201 21.59 3.78 -3.74
N LEU A 202 20.72 2.79 -3.52
CA LEU A 202 19.27 2.96 -3.43
C LEU A 202 18.82 3.53 -2.07
N THR A 203 19.60 3.30 -1.01
CA THR A 203 19.25 3.72 0.36
C THR A 203 19.90 5.03 0.78
N ASN A 204 21.02 5.43 0.18
CA ASN A 204 21.70 6.71 0.45
C ASN A 204 20.85 7.92 0.03
N GLY A 205 20.05 7.80 -1.05
CA GLY A 205 19.12 8.85 -1.47
C GLY A 205 19.77 10.04 -2.17
N VAL A 206 20.94 9.84 -2.79
CA VAL A 206 21.69 10.87 -3.52
C VAL A 206 21.38 10.92 -5.01
N LEU A 207 20.70 9.90 -5.55
CA LEU A 207 20.40 9.81 -6.97
C LEU A 207 19.02 10.39 -7.29
N PHE A 208 18.95 11.07 -8.42
CA PHE A 208 17.68 11.43 -9.04
C PHE A 208 16.91 10.19 -9.47
N TYR A 209 15.59 10.28 -9.41
CA TYR A 209 14.69 9.16 -9.70
C TYR A 209 14.85 8.64 -11.14
N GLY A 210 15.14 9.51 -12.11
CA GLY A 210 15.38 9.13 -13.51
C GLY A 210 16.64 8.28 -13.67
N THR A 211 17.74 8.66 -13.00
CA THR A 211 18.99 7.89 -12.98
C THR A 211 18.76 6.53 -12.32
N GLU A 212 18.05 6.53 -11.19
CA GLU A 212 17.62 5.32 -10.51
C GLU A 212 16.83 4.39 -11.45
N ALA A 213 15.87 4.91 -12.21
CA ALA A 213 15.05 4.14 -13.13
C ALA A 213 15.86 3.53 -14.28
N PHE A 214 16.79 4.32 -14.85
CA PHE A 214 17.69 3.90 -15.91
C PHE A 214 18.60 2.75 -15.47
N LEU A 215 19.26 2.86 -14.31
CA LEU A 215 20.12 1.80 -13.78
C LEU A 215 19.38 0.47 -13.54
N THR A 216 18.06 0.52 -13.44
CA THR A 216 17.20 -0.63 -13.15
C THR A 216 16.40 -1.12 -14.35
N SER A 217 16.65 -0.60 -15.56
CA SER A 217 15.85 -0.86 -16.76
C SER A 217 16.15 -2.22 -17.40
N ILE A 218 16.09 -3.30 -16.62
CA ILE A 218 16.33 -4.68 -17.06
C ILE A 218 15.39 -5.63 -16.33
#